data_AF-A0A521K7U1-F1
#
_entry.id   AF-A0A521K7U1-F1
#
_cell.length_a   1.000
_cell.length_b   1.000
_cell.length_c   1.000
_cell.angle_alpha   90.00
_cell.angle_beta   90.00
_cell.angle_gamma   90.00
#
_symmetry.space_group_name_H-M   'P 1'
#
loop_
_entity.id
_entity.type
_entity.pdbx_description
1 polymer ?
#
loop_
_entity_poly.entity_id
_entity_poly.type
_entity_poly.pdbx_seq_one_letter_code
_entity_poly.pdbx_strand_id
1 'polypeptide(L)'
;QHKVDLDKDTRCYITSQNHGFAIDRKTLPKEWKVWFENANDESVEGIKHTKKPFSAVQFHPEAHPGPTDTAWVFDEFIETVKAYKKSHA
;
A
#
# COMPACT_ATOMS: atom_id res chain seq x y z
N GLN A 1 -4.17 13.53 0.46
CA GLN A 1 -3.68 13.59 -0.93
C GLN A 1 -4.21 12.40 -1.73
N HIS A 2 -4.14 12.45 -3.06
CA HIS A 2 -4.64 11.43 -3.99
C HIS A 2 -3.62 10.29 -4.18
N LYS A 3 -4.04 9.04 -4.04
CA LYS A 3 -3.20 7.82 -4.18
C LYS A 3 -3.74 6.93 -5.27
N VAL A 4 -2.89 6.50 -6.18
CA VAL A 4 -3.23 5.61 -7.28
C VAL A 4 -2.84 4.18 -6.90
N ASP A 5 -3.80 3.26 -6.94
CA ASP A 5 -3.56 1.81 -6.80
C ASP A 5 -3.10 1.23 -8.13
N LEU A 6 -1.85 0.79 -8.17
CA LEU A 6 -1.24 0.21 -9.37
C LEU A 6 -1.60 -1.27 -9.59
N ASP A 7 -2.22 -1.94 -8.60
CA ASP A 7 -2.66 -3.33 -8.70
C ASP A 7 -4.11 -3.46 -9.22
N LYS A 8 -4.97 -2.43 -9.10
CA LYS A 8 -6.41 -2.52 -9.39
C LYS A 8 -6.94 -1.37 -10.27
N ASP A 9 -6.70 -1.45 -11.58
CA ASP A 9 -7.26 -0.56 -12.60
C ASP A 9 -7.05 0.94 -12.33
N THR A 10 -5.93 1.31 -11.67
CA THR A 10 -5.54 2.70 -11.46
C THR A 10 -6.57 3.50 -10.64
N ARG A 11 -7.27 2.84 -9.70
CA ARG A 11 -8.21 3.51 -8.79
C ARG A 11 -7.50 4.55 -7.92
N CYS A 12 -8.14 5.71 -7.75
CA CYS A 12 -7.63 6.80 -6.93
C CYS A 12 -8.35 6.87 -5.59
N TYR A 13 -7.59 7.04 -4.50
CA TYR A 13 -8.10 7.16 -3.13
C TYR A 13 -7.60 8.45 -2.49
N ILE A 14 -8.45 9.11 -1.70
CA ILE A 14 -8.01 10.24 -0.88
C ILE A 14 -7.52 9.67 0.45
N THR A 15 -6.33 10.10 0.90
CA THR A 15 -5.75 9.63 2.17
C THR A 15 -5.15 10.77 2.99
N SER A 16 -5.09 10.58 4.31
CA SER A 16 -4.35 11.47 5.23
C SER A 16 -2.88 11.09 5.29
N GLN A 17 -1.99 12.09 5.30
CA GLN A 17 -0.54 11.90 5.33
C GLN A 17 0.19 12.95 6.17
N ASN A 18 1.27 12.50 6.82
CA ASN A 18 2.13 13.32 7.65
C ASN A 18 3.56 12.73 7.71
N HIS A 19 4.23 12.64 6.57
CA HIS A 19 5.63 12.19 6.48
C HIS A 19 6.44 13.15 5.59
N GLY A 20 7.73 13.31 5.91
CA GLY A 20 8.67 14.17 5.17
C GLY A 20 9.73 13.41 4.36
N PHE A 21 9.70 12.08 4.41
CA PHE A 21 10.59 11.18 3.67
C PHE A 21 9.75 10.19 2.86
N ALA A 22 10.29 9.73 1.73
CA ALA A 22 9.66 8.73 0.88
C ALA A 22 10.70 7.72 0.38
N ILE A 23 10.23 6.53 -0.01
CA ILE A 23 11.09 5.50 -0.61
C ILE A 23 11.49 5.94 -2.02
N ASP A 24 12.78 5.88 -2.34
CA ASP A 24 13.23 6.06 -3.72
C ASP A 24 12.91 4.79 -4.53
N ARG A 25 12.01 4.93 -5.49
CA ARG A 25 11.58 3.88 -6.43
C ARG A 25 12.75 3.14 -7.07
N LYS A 26 13.83 3.85 -7.40
CA LYS A 26 15.01 3.27 -8.10
C LYS A 26 15.84 2.35 -7.20
N THR A 27 15.65 2.46 -5.89
CA THR A 27 16.38 1.66 -4.90
C THR A 27 15.64 0.39 -4.48
N LEU A 28 14.39 0.20 -4.94
CA LEU A 28 13.61 -1.00 -4.63
C LEU A 28 14.28 -2.26 -5.22
N PRO A 29 14.55 -3.29 -4.40
CA PRO A 29 15.01 -4.57 -4.92
C PRO A 29 13.97 -5.21 -5.85
N LYS A 30 14.41 -6.08 -6.75
CA LYS A 30 13.55 -6.72 -7.78
C LYS A 30 12.39 -7.53 -7.19
N GLU A 31 12.54 -7.96 -5.94
CA GLU A 31 11.55 -8.71 -5.20
C GLU A 31 10.38 -7.85 -4.71
N TRP A 32 10.50 -6.53 -4.80
CA TRP A 32 9.49 -5.57 -4.38
C TRP A 32 8.93 -4.82 -5.59
N LYS A 33 7.63 -4.54 -5.52
CA LYS A 33 6.92 -3.70 -6.49
C LYS A 33 6.24 -2.54 -5.77
N VAL A 34 6.10 -1.42 -6.47
CA VAL A 34 5.26 -0.30 -6.04
C VAL A 34 3.81 -0.76 -6.09
N TRP A 35 3.08 -0.50 -5.01
CA TRP A 35 1.66 -0.82 -4.88
C TRP A 35 0.81 0.44 -4.98
N PHE A 36 1.20 1.50 -4.26
CA PHE A 36 0.56 2.80 -4.36
C PHE A 36 1.56 3.87 -4.77
N GLU A 37 1.07 4.83 -5.53
CA GLU A 37 1.82 6.01 -5.94
C GLU A 37 0.99 7.27 -5.65
N ASN A 38 1.67 8.37 -5.33
CA ASN A 38 1.04 9.66 -5.18
C ASN A 38 0.69 10.24 -6.55
N ALA A 39 -0.58 10.59 -6.77
CA ALA A 39 -1.02 11.13 -8.06
C ALA A 39 -0.43 12.52 -8.38
N ASN A 40 0.06 13.25 -7.36
CA ASN A 40 0.53 14.62 -7.53
C ASN A 40 2.03 14.71 -7.86
N ASP A 41 2.85 13.84 -7.27
CA ASP A 41 4.32 13.93 -7.32
C ASP A 41 5.03 12.59 -7.60
N GLU A 42 4.27 11.54 -7.89
CA GLU A 42 4.77 10.20 -8.22
C GLU A 42 5.62 9.53 -7.13
N SER A 43 5.58 10.03 -5.89
CA SER A 43 6.25 9.39 -4.75
C SER A 43 5.64 8.01 -4.45
N VAL A 44 6.47 7.11 -3.91
CA VAL A 44 6.05 5.75 -3.54
C VAL A 44 5.25 5.80 -2.24
N GLU A 45 4.02 5.29 -2.30
CA GLU A 45 3.04 5.37 -1.21
C GLU A 45 2.62 4.00 -0.66
N GLY A 46 3.16 2.94 -1.26
CA GLY A 46 3.01 1.59 -0.77
C GLY A 46 3.83 0.62 -1.61
N ILE A 47 4.22 -0.50 -1.00
CA ILE A 47 5.03 -1.54 -1.62
C ILE A 47 4.50 -2.92 -1.28
N LYS A 48 4.73 -3.87 -2.18
CA LYS A 48 4.40 -5.29 -2.01
C LYS A 48 5.56 -6.16 -2.42
N HIS A 49 5.81 -7.22 -1.67
CA HIS A 49 6.73 -8.26 -2.10
C HIS A 49 6.06 -9.12 -3.17
N THR A 50 6.80 -9.44 -4.22
CA THR A 50 6.35 -10.21 -5.40
C THR A 50 5.95 -11.67 -5.11
N LYS A 51 6.29 -12.20 -3.93
CA LYS A 51 6.17 -13.63 -3.60
C LYS A 51 5.77 -13.88 -2.16
N LYS A 52 6.39 -13.15 -1.23
CA LYS A 52 6.11 -13.27 0.20
C LYS A 52 4.86 -12.43 0.56
N PRO A 53 4.12 -12.80 1.62
CA PRO A 53 2.92 -12.08 2.07
C PRO A 53 3.25 -10.75 2.79
N PHE A 54 4.16 -9.96 2.22
CA PHE A 54 4.64 -8.72 2.82
C PHE A 54 4.15 -7.53 2.00
N SER A 55 3.53 -6.57 2.68
CA SER A 55 3.07 -5.32 2.10
C SER A 55 3.18 -4.20 3.12
N ALA A 56 3.32 -2.97 2.65
CA ALA A 56 3.34 -1.78 3.48
C ALA A 56 2.73 -0.61 2.72
N VAL A 57 2.15 0.33 3.45
CA VAL A 57 1.63 1.61 2.94
C VAL A 57 2.29 2.75 3.70
N GLN A 58 2.44 3.89 3.04
CA GLN A 58 3.06 5.10 3.59
C GLN A 58 2.02 6.08 4.16
N PHE A 59 0.76 5.98 3.72
CA PHE A 59 -0.38 6.68 4.28
C PHE A 59 -0.98 5.94 5.49
N HIS A 60 -1.93 6.60 6.16
CA HIS A 60 -2.65 6.08 7.32
C HIS A 60 -4.02 5.49 6.90
N PRO A 61 -4.13 4.16 6.65
CA PRO A 61 -5.39 3.53 6.25
C PRO A 61 -6.46 3.51 7.35
N GLU A 62 -6.07 3.69 8.62
CA GLU A 62 -6.95 3.78 9.79
C GLU A 62 -7.72 5.11 9.86
N ALA A 63 -7.23 6.12 9.13
CA ALA A 63 -7.80 7.47 8.97
C ALA A 63 -8.37 8.08 10.27
N HIS A 64 -7.61 8.88 11.00
CA HIS A 64 -8.13 9.71 12.12
C HIS A 64 -7.24 10.95 12.36
N PRO A 65 -7.64 12.17 11.93
CA PRO A 65 -8.77 12.50 11.06
C PRO A 65 -8.51 12.12 9.59
N GLY A 66 -9.55 11.82 8.81
CA GLY A 66 -9.41 11.56 7.38
C GLY A 66 -10.54 10.73 6.75
N PRO A 67 -10.52 10.57 5.42
CA PRO A 67 -11.42 9.67 4.69
C PRO A 67 -11.06 8.20 4.93
N THR A 68 -12.06 7.33 5.00
CA THR A 68 -11.92 5.88 5.26
C THR A 68 -11.77 5.04 3.99
N ASP A 69 -11.46 5.67 2.85
CA ASP A 69 -11.48 5.08 1.51
C ASP A 69 -10.47 3.91 1.35
N THR A 70 -9.48 3.79 2.24
CA THR A 70 -8.44 2.77 2.22
C THR A 70 -8.51 1.77 3.38
N ALA A 71 -9.61 1.74 4.14
CA ALA A 71 -9.78 0.78 5.25
C ALA A 71 -9.72 -0.69 4.80
N TRP A 72 -10.07 -0.97 3.53
CA TRP A 72 -9.98 -2.30 2.92
C TRP A 72 -8.55 -2.87 2.87
N VAL A 73 -7.51 -2.04 3.05
CA VAL A 73 -6.12 -2.49 3.20
C VAL A 73 -5.98 -3.44 4.40
N PHE A 74 -6.74 -3.20 5.48
CA PHE A 74 -6.79 -4.12 6.62
C PHE A 74 -7.43 -5.46 6.27
N ASP A 75 -8.50 -5.46 5.46
CA ASP A 75 -9.13 -6.70 5.00
C ASP A 75 -8.16 -7.52 4.14
N GLU A 76 -7.40 -6.88 3.23
CA GLU A 76 -6.37 -7.56 2.43
C GLU A 76 -5.27 -8.18 3.30
N PHE A 77 -4.87 -7.49 4.38
CA PHE A 77 -3.93 -8.03 5.35
C PHE A 77 -4.48 -9.28 6.07
N ILE A 78 -5.72 -9.22 6.56
CA ILE A 78 -6.36 -10.35 7.25
C ILE A 78 -6.50 -11.57 6.32
N GLU A 79 -6.92 -11.37 5.08
CA GLU A 79 -7.02 -12.46 4.11
C GLU A 79 -5.65 -13.07 3.79
N THR A 80 -4.61 -12.23 3.69
CA THR A 80 -3.23 -12.69 3.52
C THR A 80 -2.78 -13.58 4.68
N VAL A 81 -3.05 -13.18 5.93
CA VAL A 81 -2.71 -13.96 7.13
C VAL A 81 -3.45 -15.30 7.15
N LYS A 82 -4.76 -15.31 6.84
CA LYS A 82 -5.57 -16.55 6.75
C LYS A 82 -5.02 -17.51 5.68
N ALA A 83 -4.72 -16.99 4.49
CA ALA A 83 -4.18 -17.78 3.39
C ALA A 83 -2.81 -18.39 3.74
N TYR A 84 -1.93 -17.60 4.36
CA TYR A 84 -0.62 -18.08 4.81
C TYR A 84 -0.74 -19.16 5.87
N LYS A 85 -1.62 -18.98 6.86
CA LYS A 85 -1.87 -20.01 7.89
C LYS A 85 -2.39 -21.32 7.27
N LYS A 86 -3.29 -21.24 6.28
CA LYS A 86 -3.86 -22.43 5.62
C LYS A 86 -2.81 -23.20 4.80
N SER A 87 -1.85 -22.53 4.17
CA SER A 87 -0.81 -23.19 3.37
C SER A 87 0.34 -23.77 4.20
N HIS A 88 0.40 -23.45 5.49
CA HIS A 88 1.42 -23.92 6.43
C HIS A 88 0.80 -24.68 7.62
N ALA A 89 -0.46 -25.12 7.48
CA ALA A 89 -1.14 -26.04 8.38
C ALA A 89 -1.07 -27.46 7.79
#